data_AF-A0A5R9F941-F1
#
_entry.id   AF-A0A5R9F941-F1
#
_cell.length_a   1.000
_cell.length_b   1.000
_cell.length_c   1.000
_cell.angle_alpha   90.00
_cell.angle_beta   90.00
_cell.angle_gamma   90.00
#
_symmetry.space_group_name_H-M   'P 1'
#
loop_
_entity.id
_entity.type
_entity.pdbx_description
1 polymer ?
#
loop_
_entity_poly.entity_id
_entity_poly.type
_entity_poly.pdbx_seq_one_letter_code
_entity_poly.pdbx_strand_id
1 'polypeptide(L)'
;MSKEITTIIEQVSEFEGRFVLGIDGLSRSGKTTLVRNLELQLMKEEIPCYIFHIDDHIEERKKRYGTGKEEWYEYYALQWDTKWLEENFFKKLKDSQQLDLPFYDNESDSRSNQIVTLPENGVIIVEGVFLQRKEWRSYFDYVVYLDCPRERRFFRESEPTQKSIEKFLKRYWKAEDFYLESEEPIKRANLVLRQE
;
A
#
# COMPACT_ATOMS: atom_id res chain seq x y z
N MET A 1 -11.05 -20.87 -6.45
CA MET A 1 -10.05 -19.92 -5.92
C MET A 1 -9.21 -19.45 -7.10
N SER A 2 -8.87 -18.16 -7.22
CA SER A 2 -7.93 -17.75 -8.27
C SER A 2 -6.55 -18.31 -7.94
N LYS A 3 -5.79 -18.72 -8.96
CA LYS A 3 -4.43 -19.26 -8.79
C LYS A 3 -3.53 -18.33 -7.98
N GLU A 4 -3.73 -17.03 -8.16
CA GLU A 4 -3.00 -15.95 -7.49
C GLU A 4 -3.17 -15.99 -5.97
N ILE A 5 -4.41 -16.13 -5.48
CA ILE A 5 -4.70 -16.20 -4.04
C ILE A 5 -4.11 -17.47 -3.46
N THR A 6 -4.23 -18.61 -4.16
CA THR A 6 -3.64 -19.88 -3.71
C THR A 6 -2.12 -19.75 -3.52
N THR A 7 -1.40 -19.15 -4.47
CA THR A 7 0.05 -18.93 -4.32
C THR A 7 0.39 -18.06 -3.10
N ILE A 8 -0.37 -17.01 -2.84
CA ILE A 8 -0.12 -16.14 -1.67
C ILE A 8 -0.35 -16.91 -0.37
N ILE A 9 -1.42 -17.69 -0.29
CA ILE A 9 -1.76 -18.49 0.89
C ILE A 9 -0.69 -19.56 1.16
N GLU A 10 -0.19 -20.24 0.14
CA GLU A 10 0.90 -21.23 0.31
C GLU A 10 2.13 -20.60 0.97
N GLN A 11 2.50 -19.37 0.59
CA GLN A 11 3.63 -18.66 1.19
C GLN A 11 3.37 -18.23 2.65
N VAL A 12 2.13 -17.85 2.96
CA VAL A 12 1.72 -17.51 4.33
C VAL A 12 1.79 -18.74 5.24
N SER A 13 1.28 -19.87 4.77
CA SER A 13 1.15 -21.11 5.56
C SER A 13 2.49 -21.78 5.89
N GLU A 14 3.56 -21.43 5.18
CA GLU A 14 4.93 -21.91 5.45
C GLU A 14 5.61 -21.16 6.60
N PHE A 15 5.01 -20.07 7.12
CA PHE A 15 5.63 -19.20 8.11
C PHE A 15 5.07 -19.42 9.52
N GLU A 16 5.96 -19.60 10.50
CA GLU A 16 5.58 -19.63 11.92
C GLU A 16 5.58 -18.20 12.50
N GLY A 17 4.52 -17.86 13.23
CA GLY A 17 4.38 -16.54 13.85
C GLY A 17 3.59 -15.56 12.99
N ARG A 18 4.15 -14.36 12.81
CA ARG A 18 3.51 -13.26 12.09
C ARG A 18 4.19 -13.01 10.76
N PHE A 19 3.41 -13.07 9.68
CA PHE A 19 3.85 -12.85 8.31
C PHE A 19 3.41 -11.48 7.80
N VAL A 20 4.36 -10.63 7.39
CA VAL A 20 4.08 -9.28 6.89
C VAL A 20 4.06 -9.27 5.36
N LEU A 21 2.86 -9.17 4.80
CA LEU A 21 2.58 -9.18 3.37
C LEU A 21 2.35 -7.76 2.82
N GLY A 22 3.17 -7.34 1.86
CA GLY A 22 2.96 -6.11 1.11
C GLY A 22 2.16 -6.36 -0.16
N ILE A 23 1.05 -5.67 -0.35
CA ILE A 23 0.31 -5.63 -1.63
C ILE A 23 0.55 -4.26 -2.26
N ASP A 24 1.57 -4.20 -3.12
CA ASP A 24 2.00 -2.99 -3.82
C ASP A 24 1.38 -2.90 -5.22
N GLY A 25 1.29 -1.69 -5.74
CA GLY A 25 0.77 -1.43 -7.07
C GLY A 25 0.27 -0.01 -7.21
N LEU A 26 0.28 0.52 -8.42
CA LEU A 26 -0.07 1.91 -8.68
C LEU A 26 -1.56 2.20 -8.40
N SER A 27 -1.93 3.48 -8.32
CA SER A 27 -3.30 3.88 -8.01
C SER A 27 -4.30 3.24 -8.97
N ARG A 28 -5.42 2.72 -8.44
CA ARG A 28 -6.48 2.00 -9.18
C ARG A 28 -6.04 0.72 -9.90
N SER A 29 -4.93 0.09 -9.50
CA SER A 29 -4.53 -1.22 -10.03
C SER A 29 -5.42 -2.39 -9.59
N GLY A 30 -6.26 -2.23 -8.56
CA GLY A 30 -7.16 -3.28 -8.05
C GLY A 30 -6.67 -3.98 -6.78
N LYS A 31 -5.67 -3.44 -6.09
CA LYS A 31 -5.13 -3.97 -4.81
C LYS A 31 -6.21 -4.23 -3.78
N THR A 32 -7.05 -3.24 -3.48
CA THR A 32 -8.14 -3.39 -2.48
C THR A 32 -9.09 -4.54 -2.83
N THR A 33 -9.35 -4.81 -4.12
CA THR A 33 -10.14 -5.97 -4.55
C THR A 33 -9.40 -7.28 -4.31
N LEU A 34 -8.10 -7.35 -4.61
CA LEU A 34 -7.28 -8.53 -4.30
C LEU A 34 -7.25 -8.79 -2.79
N VAL A 35 -6.97 -7.76 -2.00
CA VAL A 35 -6.87 -7.81 -0.53
C VAL A 35 -8.17 -8.33 0.07
N ARG A 36 -9.32 -7.81 -0.38
CA ARG A 36 -10.63 -8.30 0.07
C ARG A 36 -10.86 -9.78 -0.25
N ASN A 37 -10.45 -10.23 -1.44
CA ASN A 37 -10.59 -11.64 -1.80
C ASN A 37 -9.63 -12.54 -1.00
N LEU A 38 -8.42 -12.05 -0.72
CA LEU A 38 -7.44 -12.73 0.10
C LEU A 38 -7.90 -12.83 1.56
N GLU A 39 -8.45 -11.75 2.13
CA GLU A 39 -9.06 -11.72 3.46
C GLU A 39 -10.15 -12.80 3.60
N LEU A 40 -11.08 -12.85 2.65
CA LEU A 40 -12.14 -13.87 2.62
C LEU A 40 -11.58 -15.30 2.56
N GLN A 41 -10.39 -15.49 1.98
CA GLN A 41 -9.75 -16.80 1.92
C GLN A 41 -9.01 -17.13 3.22
N LEU A 42 -8.25 -16.18 3.77
CA LEU A 42 -7.59 -16.32 5.08
C LEU A 42 -8.60 -16.65 6.17
N MET A 43 -9.76 -16.00 6.18
CA MET A 43 -10.85 -16.31 7.09
C MET A 43 -11.38 -17.75 6.96
N LYS A 44 -11.45 -18.30 5.74
CA LYS A 44 -11.90 -19.68 5.52
C LYS A 44 -10.89 -20.71 5.99
N GLU A 45 -9.62 -20.35 5.97
CA GLU A 45 -8.51 -21.20 6.45
C GLU A 45 -8.19 -20.96 7.92
N GLU A 46 -9.02 -20.16 8.61
CA GLU A 46 -8.86 -19.83 10.03
C GLU A 46 -7.52 -19.16 10.34
N ILE A 47 -6.94 -18.46 9.37
CA ILE A 47 -5.71 -17.69 9.50
C ILE A 47 -6.07 -16.25 9.92
N PRO A 48 -5.71 -15.79 11.13
CA PRO A 48 -5.97 -14.43 11.55
C PRO A 48 -5.25 -13.43 10.66
N CYS A 49 -5.90 -12.33 10.30
CA CYS A 49 -5.25 -11.26 9.58
C CYS A 49 -5.69 -9.87 10.02
N TYR A 50 -4.80 -8.89 9.82
CA TYR A 50 -5.11 -7.47 9.94
C TYR A 50 -4.63 -6.73 8.68
N ILE A 51 -5.45 -5.80 8.17
CA ILE A 51 -5.18 -5.06 6.94
C ILE A 51 -4.94 -3.59 7.29
N PHE A 52 -3.82 -3.05 6.83
CA PHE A 52 -3.54 -1.63 6.80
C PHE A 52 -3.64 -1.09 5.38
N HIS A 53 -4.35 0.02 5.21
CA HIS A 53 -4.32 0.82 3.99
C HIS A 53 -3.33 1.96 4.20
N ILE A 54 -2.25 2.02 3.43
CA ILE A 54 -1.23 3.05 3.65
C ILE A 54 -1.79 4.48 3.45
N ASP A 55 -2.86 4.61 2.66
CA ASP A 55 -3.57 5.87 2.43
C ASP A 55 -4.27 6.42 3.70
N ASP A 56 -4.51 5.57 4.71
CA ASP A 56 -5.02 6.01 6.02
C ASP A 56 -3.97 6.75 6.84
N HIS A 57 -2.68 6.66 6.47
CA HIS A 57 -1.57 7.22 7.22
C HIS A 57 -0.88 8.39 6.50
N ILE A 58 -1.60 9.08 5.62
CA ILE A 58 -1.10 10.26 4.92
C ILE A 58 -1.07 11.50 5.79
N GLU A 59 -0.26 12.48 5.39
CA GLU A 59 -0.20 13.80 6.00
C GLU A 59 -1.40 14.69 5.65
N GLU A 60 -1.67 15.70 6.47
CA GLU A 60 -2.66 16.75 6.21
C GLU A 60 -2.34 17.52 4.93
N ARG A 61 -3.35 18.02 4.21
CA ARG A 61 -3.18 18.65 2.87
C ARG A 61 -2.12 19.74 2.86
N LYS A 62 -2.04 20.56 3.92
CA LYS A 62 -1.05 21.65 4.05
C LYS A 62 0.42 21.21 3.94
N LYS A 63 0.72 19.94 4.21
CA LYS A 63 2.08 19.38 4.14
C LYS A 63 2.40 18.72 2.80
N ARG A 64 1.40 18.50 1.96
CA ARG A 64 1.50 17.70 0.72
C ARG A 64 0.84 18.34 -0.50
N TYR A 65 0.39 19.58 -0.37
CA TYR A 65 -0.11 20.42 -1.46
C TYR A 65 0.34 21.86 -1.26
N GLY A 66 0.71 22.53 -2.35
CA GLY A 66 1.07 23.95 -2.31
C GLY A 66 2.37 24.22 -1.54
N THR A 67 3.24 23.22 -1.43
CA THR A 67 4.50 23.29 -0.68
C THR A 67 5.60 24.06 -1.42
N GLY A 68 5.33 24.45 -2.67
CA GLY A 68 6.33 25.02 -3.59
C GLY A 68 7.20 23.97 -4.29
N LYS A 69 7.01 22.68 -4.00
CA LYS A 69 7.61 21.56 -4.75
C LYS A 69 6.74 21.16 -5.92
N GLU A 70 7.31 20.42 -6.86
CA GLU A 70 6.54 19.81 -7.95
C GLU A 70 5.54 18.80 -7.41
N GLU A 71 4.35 18.72 -8.02
CA GLU A 71 3.25 17.89 -7.50
C GLU A 71 3.62 16.40 -7.36
N TRP A 72 4.43 15.85 -8.28
CA TRP A 72 4.91 14.47 -8.18
C TRP A 72 5.79 14.24 -6.96
N TYR A 73 6.62 15.23 -6.59
CA TYR A 73 7.48 15.17 -5.41
C TYR A 73 6.62 15.24 -4.15
N GLU A 74 5.62 16.11 -4.14
CA GLU A 74 4.65 16.17 -3.04
C GLU A 74 3.92 14.83 -2.86
N TYR A 75 3.52 14.19 -3.95
CA TYR A 75 2.83 12.91 -3.90
C TYR A 75 3.73 11.75 -3.44
N TYR A 76 4.96 11.66 -3.96
CA TYR A 76 5.87 10.56 -3.62
C TYR A 76 6.52 10.72 -2.24
N ALA A 77 7.01 11.93 -1.95
CA ALA A 77 7.91 12.19 -0.82
C ALA A 77 7.24 12.89 0.37
N LEU A 78 6.15 13.65 0.16
CA LEU A 78 5.51 14.44 1.24
C LEU A 78 4.13 13.92 1.65
N GLN A 79 3.51 13.05 0.86
CA GLN A 79 2.23 12.44 1.19
C GLN A 79 2.31 11.62 2.48
N TRP A 80 3.46 10.99 2.74
CA TRP A 80 3.73 10.21 3.95
C TRP A 80 4.97 10.75 4.67
N ASP A 81 4.93 10.82 5.99
CA ASP A 81 6.14 10.94 6.79
C ASP A 81 6.85 9.58 6.85
N THR A 82 7.70 9.33 5.86
CA THR A 82 8.31 8.01 5.63
C THR A 82 9.15 7.53 6.79
N LYS A 83 9.90 8.44 7.43
CA LYS A 83 10.74 8.14 8.58
C LYS A 83 9.90 7.88 9.82
N TRP A 84 8.86 8.68 10.05
CA TRP A 84 7.97 8.45 11.18
C TRP A 84 7.27 7.09 11.05
N LEU A 85 6.78 6.74 9.87
CA LEU A 85 6.15 5.44 9.60
C LEU A 85 7.15 4.29 9.70
N GLU A 86 8.39 4.46 9.25
CA GLU A 86 9.42 3.43 9.44
C GLU A 86 9.58 3.10 10.95
N GLU A 87 9.77 4.12 11.79
CA GLU A 87 10.05 3.94 13.21
C GLU A 87 8.82 3.51 14.03
N ASN A 88 7.63 4.02 13.69
CA ASN A 88 6.43 3.86 14.51
C ASN A 88 5.45 2.82 13.99
N PHE A 89 5.58 2.43 12.72
CA PHE A 89 4.71 1.45 12.08
C PHE A 89 5.51 0.23 11.61
N PHE A 90 6.33 0.36 10.57
CA PHE A 90 6.94 -0.78 9.89
C PHE A 90 7.88 -1.61 10.78
N LYS A 91 8.78 -0.96 11.54
CA LYS A 91 9.66 -1.66 12.50
C LYS A 91 8.91 -2.45 13.57
N LYS A 92 7.69 -2.01 13.91
CA LYS A 92 6.89 -2.57 15.00
C LYS A 92 5.96 -3.71 14.55
N LEU A 93 5.82 -3.91 13.23
CA LEU A 93 4.89 -4.90 12.67
C LEU A 93 5.16 -6.33 13.14
N LYS A 94 6.40 -6.71 13.45
CA LYS A 94 6.71 -8.08 13.88
C LYS A 94 6.60 -8.29 15.39
N ASP A 95 7.01 -7.29 16.17
CA ASP A 95 7.25 -7.50 17.60
C ASP A 95 6.21 -6.82 18.52
N SER A 96 5.37 -5.93 17.99
CA SER A 96 4.37 -5.23 18.81
C SER A 96 3.03 -5.95 18.81
N GLN A 97 2.37 -6.03 19.97
CA GLN A 97 1.00 -6.53 20.06
C GLN A 97 -0.02 -5.45 19.65
N GLN A 98 0.30 -4.19 19.91
CA GLN A 98 -0.54 -3.05 19.57
C GLN A 98 0.29 -1.92 18.95
N LEU A 99 -0.37 -1.16 18.08
CA LEU A 99 0.19 0.04 17.46
C LEU A 99 -0.73 1.22 17.73
N ASP A 100 -0.16 2.34 18.17
CA ASP A 100 -0.86 3.62 18.23
C ASP A 100 -0.43 4.46 17.02
N LEU A 101 -1.33 4.61 16.04
CA LEU A 101 -1.05 5.25 14.76
C LEU A 101 -2.05 6.38 14.47
N PRO A 102 -1.61 7.48 13.83
CA PRO A 102 -2.50 8.49 13.31
C PRO A 102 -3.22 7.97 12.06
N PHE A 103 -4.53 8.10 12.05
CA PHE A 103 -5.40 7.85 10.90
C PHE A 103 -5.91 9.19 10.36
N TYR A 104 -5.78 9.37 9.06
CA TYR A 104 -6.19 10.57 8.34
C TYR A 104 -7.68 10.52 7.98
N ASP A 105 -8.39 11.59 8.33
CA ASP A 105 -9.76 11.82 7.92
C ASP A 105 -9.81 12.85 6.79
N ASN A 106 -10.31 12.44 5.63
CA ASN A 106 -10.38 13.28 4.45
C ASN A 106 -11.46 14.37 4.51
N GLU A 107 -12.52 14.19 5.30
CA GLU A 107 -13.58 15.19 5.47
C GLU A 107 -13.07 16.38 6.30
N SER A 108 -12.39 16.08 7.41
CA SER A 108 -11.86 17.10 8.33
C SER A 108 -10.44 17.58 8.00
N ASP A 109 -9.72 16.92 7.09
CA ASP A 109 -8.29 17.14 6.81
C ASP A 109 -7.45 17.12 8.10
N SER A 110 -7.73 16.15 8.96
CA SER A 110 -7.10 16.00 10.27
C SER A 110 -6.64 14.56 10.51
N ARG A 111 -5.86 14.35 11.56
CA ARG A 111 -5.38 13.02 11.96
C ARG A 111 -5.71 12.76 13.42
N SER A 112 -6.17 11.55 13.70
CA SER A 112 -6.47 11.09 15.06
C SER A 112 -5.78 9.77 15.33
N ASN A 113 -5.22 9.63 16.53
CA ASN A 113 -4.57 8.41 16.96
C ASN A 113 -5.61 7.31 17.22
N GLN A 114 -5.32 6.11 16.72
CA GLN A 114 -6.12 4.91 16.97
C GLN A 114 -5.19 3.75 17.36
N ILE A 115 -5.63 2.97 18.35
CA ILE A 115 -4.94 1.77 18.79
C ILE A 115 -5.41 0.59 17.93
N VAL A 116 -4.47 -0.01 17.23
CA VAL A 116 -4.67 -1.23 16.44
C VAL A 116 -4.08 -2.41 17.20
N THR A 117 -4.86 -3.47 17.39
CA THR A 117 -4.37 -4.74 17.96
C THR A 117 -4.01 -5.70 16.83
N LEU A 118 -2.78 -6.18 16.85
CA LEU A 118 -2.23 -7.07 15.85
C LEU A 118 -2.42 -8.54 16.26
N PRO A 119 -2.63 -9.47 15.31
CA PRO A 119 -2.69 -10.89 15.62
C PRO A 119 -1.33 -11.37 16.17
N GLU A 120 -1.33 -12.20 17.21
CA GLU A 120 -0.10 -12.81 17.73
C GLU A 120 0.55 -13.74 16.70
N ASN A 121 -0.28 -14.53 16.00
CA ASN A 121 0.10 -15.35 14.85
C ASN A 121 -0.87 -15.09 13.70
N GLY A 122 -0.37 -15.03 12.47
CA GLY A 122 -1.19 -14.77 11.27
C GLY A 122 -0.56 -13.76 10.33
N VAL A 123 -1.39 -13.08 9.54
CA VAL A 123 -0.94 -12.20 8.45
C VAL A 123 -1.21 -10.74 8.77
N ILE A 124 -0.19 -9.89 8.66
CA ILE A 124 -0.39 -8.45 8.51
C ILE A 124 -0.28 -8.11 7.04
N ILE A 125 -1.35 -7.57 6.47
CA ILE A 125 -1.37 -7.09 5.09
C ILE A 125 -1.23 -5.58 5.12
N VAL A 126 -0.25 -5.02 4.40
CA VAL A 126 -0.19 -3.59 4.11
C VAL A 126 -0.41 -3.40 2.62
N GLU A 127 -1.43 -2.65 2.25
CA GLU A 127 -1.77 -2.40 0.85
C GLU A 127 -1.68 -0.91 0.51
N GLY A 128 -1.17 -0.61 -0.69
CA GLY A 128 -0.87 0.78 -1.03
C GLY A 128 -0.04 0.98 -2.29
N VAL A 129 0.26 2.25 -2.55
CA VAL A 129 1.25 2.65 -3.54
C VAL A 129 2.61 2.81 -2.86
N PHE A 130 3.69 2.57 -3.61
CA PHE A 130 5.06 2.90 -3.21
C PHE A 130 5.58 2.13 -1.98
N LEU A 131 5.02 0.94 -1.70
CA LEU A 131 5.36 0.18 -0.50
C LEU A 131 6.80 -0.35 -0.52
N GLN A 132 7.39 -0.52 -1.70
CA GLN A 132 8.74 -1.07 -1.86
C GLN A 132 9.83 0.00 -1.84
N ARG A 133 9.52 1.23 -1.41
CA ARG A 133 10.54 2.24 -1.14
C ARG A 133 11.56 1.73 -0.13
N LYS A 134 12.81 2.18 -0.27
CA LYS A 134 13.95 1.70 0.53
C LYS A 134 13.71 1.73 2.05
N GLU A 135 12.93 2.69 2.55
CA GLU A 135 12.62 2.84 3.96
C GLU A 135 11.71 1.72 4.49
N TRP A 136 10.90 1.08 3.65
CA TRP A 136 9.85 0.15 4.11
C TRP A 136 10.05 -1.27 3.62
N ARG A 137 10.71 -1.45 2.46
CA ARG A 137 10.81 -2.75 1.76
C ARG A 137 11.34 -3.90 2.62
N SER A 138 12.28 -3.62 3.54
CA SER A 138 12.92 -4.65 4.37
C SER A 138 12.04 -5.20 5.49
N TYR A 139 10.90 -4.56 5.78
CA TYR A 139 9.98 -5.01 6.83
C TYR A 139 8.90 -5.96 6.32
N PHE A 140 8.82 -6.17 5.00
CA PHE A 140 7.95 -7.15 4.38
C PHE A 140 8.66 -8.49 4.23
N ASP A 141 7.99 -9.56 4.64
CA ASP A 141 8.42 -10.94 4.37
C ASP A 141 8.19 -11.29 2.90
N TYR A 142 7.09 -10.81 2.35
CA TYR A 142 6.70 -11.05 0.96
C TYR A 142 5.99 -9.84 0.39
N VAL A 143 6.27 -9.53 -0.88
CA VAL A 143 5.60 -8.45 -1.61
C VAL A 143 5.01 -8.98 -2.90
N VAL A 144 3.71 -8.73 -3.08
CA VAL A 144 2.98 -8.91 -4.33
C VAL A 144 2.85 -7.55 -5.01
N TYR A 145 3.28 -7.45 -6.27
CA TYR A 145 3.09 -6.25 -7.08
C TYR A 145 2.00 -6.46 -8.12
N LEU A 146 0.95 -5.63 -8.07
CA LEU A 146 -0.11 -5.59 -9.07
C LEU A 146 0.29 -4.68 -10.23
N ASP A 147 0.71 -5.32 -11.32
CA ASP A 147 1.08 -4.67 -12.56
C ASP A 147 -0.16 -4.50 -13.44
N CYS A 148 -0.63 -3.25 -13.54
CA CYS A 148 -1.83 -2.91 -14.29
C CYS A 148 -1.54 -1.72 -15.23
N PRO A 149 -1.79 -1.86 -16.54
CA PRO A 149 -1.53 -0.80 -17.51
C PRO A 149 -2.20 0.53 -17.12
N ARG A 150 -1.47 1.63 -17.32
CA ARG A 150 -1.92 2.99 -17.00
C ARG A 150 -3.28 3.33 -17.63
N GLU A 151 -3.50 2.93 -18.87
CA GLU A 151 -4.76 3.15 -19.59
C GLU A 151 -5.94 2.49 -18.86
N ARG A 152 -5.81 1.22 -18.45
CA ARG A 152 -6.86 0.52 -17.70
C ARG A 152 -7.14 1.17 -16.34
N ARG A 153 -6.09 1.60 -15.64
CA ARG A 153 -6.23 2.33 -14.36
C ARG A 153 -6.94 3.66 -14.55
N PHE A 154 -6.63 4.37 -15.63
CA PHE A 154 -7.27 5.63 -16.00
C PHE A 154 -8.74 5.44 -16.37
N PHE A 155 -9.10 4.37 -17.10
CA PHE A 155 -10.51 4.07 -17.41
C PHE A 155 -11.35 3.71 -16.17
N ARG A 156 -10.74 3.33 -15.04
CA ARG A 156 -11.43 3.13 -13.76
C ARG A 156 -11.73 4.44 -13.02
N GLU A 157 -11.23 5.58 -13.52
CA GLU A 157 -11.57 6.91 -13.00
C GLU A 157 -12.98 7.32 -13.38
N SER A 158 -13.59 8.19 -12.58
CA SER A 158 -14.84 8.84 -12.96
C SER A 158 -14.63 9.78 -14.16
N GLU A 159 -15.62 9.91 -15.04
CA GLU A 159 -15.53 10.80 -16.21
C GLU A 159 -15.08 12.25 -15.86
N PRO A 160 -15.54 12.88 -14.76
CA PRO A 160 -15.05 14.20 -14.39
C PRO A 160 -13.55 14.22 -14.06
N THR A 161 -13.05 13.14 -13.46
CA THR A 161 -11.64 13.00 -13.10
C THR A 161 -10.77 12.76 -14.33
N GLN A 162 -11.27 12.00 -15.32
CA GLN A 162 -10.60 11.82 -16.61
C GLN A 162 -10.43 13.15 -17.37
N LYS A 163 -11.35 14.11 -17.20
CA LYS A 163 -11.22 15.46 -17.78
C LYS A 163 -10.10 16.29 -17.14
N SER A 164 -9.59 15.89 -15.96
CA SER A 164 -8.47 16.54 -15.27
C SER A 164 -7.13 15.85 -15.56
N ILE A 165 -6.88 15.51 -16.82
CA ILE A 165 -5.68 14.78 -17.24
C ILE A 165 -4.36 15.47 -16.83
N GLU A 166 -4.35 16.81 -16.74
CA GLU A 166 -3.16 17.55 -16.29
C GLU A 166 -2.70 17.16 -14.89
N LYS A 167 -3.64 16.95 -13.96
CA LYS A 167 -3.31 16.51 -12.60
C LYS A 167 -2.69 15.10 -12.62
N PHE A 168 -3.18 14.23 -13.50
CA PHE A 168 -2.58 12.90 -13.68
C PHE A 168 -1.16 12.99 -14.20
N LEU A 169 -0.92 13.78 -15.25
CA LEU A 169 0.41 13.98 -15.83
C LEU A 169 1.40 14.54 -14.80
N LYS A 170 1.01 15.62 -14.10
CA LYS A 170 1.92 16.37 -13.22
C LYS A 170 2.15 15.70 -11.88
N ARG A 171 1.12 15.07 -11.30
CA ARG A 171 1.17 14.53 -9.93
C ARG A 171 1.34 13.02 -9.90
N TYR A 172 0.42 12.29 -10.54
CA TYR A 172 0.34 10.84 -10.37
C TYR A 172 1.36 10.12 -11.26
N TRP A 173 1.26 10.30 -12.58
CA TRP A 173 2.08 9.56 -13.55
C TRP A 173 3.57 9.85 -13.39
N LYS A 174 3.96 11.11 -13.21
CA LYS A 174 5.38 11.45 -12.99
C LYS A 174 5.93 10.85 -11.68
N ALA A 175 5.12 10.73 -10.62
CA ALA A 175 5.55 10.07 -9.38
C ALA A 175 5.61 8.55 -9.53
N GLU A 176 4.65 7.97 -10.26
CA GLU A 176 4.67 6.55 -10.62
C GLU A 176 5.91 6.20 -11.43
N ASP A 177 6.26 7.02 -12.44
CA ASP A 177 7.45 6.83 -13.27
C ASP A 177 8.72 6.92 -12.42
N PHE A 178 8.80 7.93 -11.54
CA PHE A 178 9.90 8.03 -10.58
C PHE A 178 10.03 6.78 -9.70
N TYR A 179 8.93 6.24 -9.18
CA TYR A 179 8.94 5.03 -8.37
C TYR A 179 9.39 3.79 -9.16
N LEU A 180 8.87 3.64 -10.38
CA LEU A 180 9.22 2.53 -11.27
C LEU A 180 10.71 2.53 -11.61
N GLU A 181 11.29 3.71 -11.85
CA GLU A 181 12.70 3.88 -12.19
C GLU A 181 13.63 3.75 -10.97
N SER A 182 13.28 4.36 -9.85
CA SER A 182 14.16 4.44 -8.68
C SER A 182 14.13 3.19 -7.79
N GLU A 183 12.96 2.56 -7.66
CA GLU A 183 12.78 1.40 -6.78
C GLU A 183 12.56 0.10 -7.56
N GLU A 184 12.34 0.13 -8.87
CA GLU A 184 12.16 -1.07 -9.71
C GLU A 184 11.20 -2.13 -9.10
N PRO A 185 9.98 -1.75 -8.68
CA PRO A 185 9.10 -2.57 -7.85
C PRO A 185 8.70 -3.90 -8.49
N ILE A 186 8.64 -3.95 -9.82
CA ILE A 186 8.37 -5.17 -10.59
C ILE A 186 9.49 -6.21 -10.39
N LYS A 187 10.75 -5.76 -10.32
CA LYS A 187 11.91 -6.64 -10.13
C LYS A 187 12.09 -7.04 -8.67
N ARG A 188 11.68 -6.18 -7.73
CA ARG A 188 11.84 -6.38 -6.28
C ARG A 188 10.73 -7.20 -5.64
N ALA A 189 9.58 -7.30 -6.28
CA ALA A 189 8.46 -8.08 -5.77
C ALA A 189 8.76 -9.58 -5.81
N ASN A 190 8.24 -10.30 -4.82
CA ASN A 190 8.33 -11.76 -4.78
C ASN A 190 7.36 -12.40 -5.78
N LEU A 191 6.22 -11.75 -6.03
CA LEU A 191 5.22 -12.15 -7.02
C LEU A 191 4.72 -10.93 -7.79
N VAL A 192 4.62 -11.04 -9.12
CA VAL A 192 4.02 -10.02 -9.97
C VAL A 192 2.73 -10.57 -10.57
N LEU A 193 1.61 -9.90 -10.29
CA LEU A 193 0.30 -10.22 -10.88
C LEU A 193 0.00 -9.23 -11.99
N ARG A 194 -0.05 -9.71 -13.23
CA ARG A 194 -0.33 -8.89 -14.41
C ARG A 194 -1.82 -8.89 -14.71
N GLN A 195 -2.41 -7.70 -14.76
CA GLN A 195 -3.78 -7.54 -15.23
C GLN A 195 -3.76 -7.24 -16.73
N GLU A 196 -4.14 -8.23 -17.53
CA GLU A 196 -4.36 -8.10 -18.99
C GLU A 196 -5.61 -7.28 -19.29
#